data_AF-A0A924MW44-F1
#
_entry.id   AF-A0A924MW44-F1
#
_cell.length_a   1.000
_cell.length_b   1.000
_cell.length_c   1.000
_cell.angle_alpha   90.00
_cell.angle_beta   90.00
_cell.angle_gamma   90.00
#
_symmetry.space_group_name_H-M   'P 1'
#
loop_
_entity.id
_entity.type
_entity.pdbx_description
1 polymer ?
#
loop_
_entity_poly.entity_id
_entity_poly.type
_entity_poly.pdbx_seq_one_letter_code
_entity_poly.pdbx_strand_id
1 'polypeptide(L)' 'MRRWRRAGRPGQPDDIARAALLLASDDSAWVTGERITASGGQRA' A
#
# COMPACT_ATOMS: atom_id res chain seq x y z
N MET A 1 -7.88 15.29 11.50
CA MET A 1 -6.70 14.39 11.39
C MET A 1 -7.14 12.95 11.64
N ARG A 2 -7.09 12.06 10.64
CA ARG A 2 -7.52 10.66 10.79
C ARG A 2 -6.37 9.85 11.39
N ARG A 3 -6.62 9.16 12.51
CA ARG A 3 -5.64 8.23 13.10
C ARG A 3 -5.59 6.97 12.23
N TRP A 4 -4.48 6.75 11.54
CA TRP A 4 -4.25 5.51 10.79
C TRP A 4 -4.17 4.33 11.78
N ARG A 5 -5.15 3.43 11.73
CA ARG A 5 -5.15 2.19 12.51
C ARG A 5 -4.68 1.04 11.62
N ARG A 6 -4.04 0.04 12.24
CA ARG A 6 -3.73 -1.22 11.57
C ARG A 6 -5.03 -1.86 11.07
N ALA A 7 -4.96 -2.58 9.96
CA ALA A 7 -6.14 -3.12 9.28
C ALA A 7 -6.89 -4.19 10.09
N GLY A 8 -6.23 -4.88 11.02
CA GLY A 8 -6.87 -5.85 11.93
C GLY A 8 -7.43 -7.11 11.25
N ARG A 9 -7.14 -7.31 9.97
CA ARG A 9 -7.57 -8.46 9.16
C ARG A 9 -6.41 -9.01 8.34
N PRO A 10 -6.49 -10.28 7.88
CA PRO A 10 -5.58 -10.80 6.86
C PRO A 10 -5.62 -9.93 5.59
N GLY A 11 -4.46 -9.77 4.95
CA GLY A 11 -4.35 -9.15 3.63
C GLY A 11 -5.13 -9.95 2.59
N GLN A 12 -5.71 -9.25 1.62
CA GLN A 12 -6.42 -9.84 0.49
C GLN A 12 -5.71 -9.51 -0.82
N PRO A 13 -5.85 -10.34 -1.87
CA PRO A 13 -5.22 -10.08 -3.18
C PRO A 13 -5.50 -8.66 -3.69
N ASP A 14 -6.73 -8.18 -3.53
CA ASP A 14 -7.13 -6.83 -3.96
C ASP A 14 -6.37 -5.70 -3.27
N ASP A 15 -5.84 -5.91 -2.05
CA ASP A 15 -5.04 -4.89 -1.36
C ASP A 15 -3.73 -4.63 -2.10
N ILE A 16 -3.11 -5.70 -2.63
CA ILE A 16 -1.91 -5.61 -3.44
C ILE A 16 -2.25 -5.08 -4.83
N ALA A 17 -3.35 -5.53 -5.44
CA ALA A 17 -3.78 -5.03 -6.74
C ALA A 17 -3.99 -3.51 -6.72
N ARG A 18 -4.64 -2.98 -5.69
CA ARG A 18 -4.82 -1.53 -5.51
C ARG A 18 -3.51 -0.79 -5.30
N ALA A 19 -2.57 -1.35 -4.53
CA ALA A 19 -1.25 -0.76 -4.36
C ALA A 19 -0.45 -0.74 -5.68
N ALA A 20 -0.51 -1.82 -6.46
CA ALA A 20 0.13 -1.91 -7.77
C ALA A 20 -0.50 -0.93 -8.78
N LEU A 21 -1.82 -0.80 -8.80
CA LEU A 21 -2.52 0.15 -9.66
C LEU A 21 -2.14 1.60 -9.33
N LEU A 22 -2.01 1.95 -8.04
CA LEU A 22 -1.50 3.26 -7.63
C LEU A 22 -0.06 3.48 -8.14
N LEU A 23 0.82 2.49 -7.98
CA LEU A 23 2.19 2.59 -8.47
C LEU A 23 2.30 2.71 -9.99
N ALA A 24 1.36 2.12 -10.71
CA ALA A 24 1.28 2.18 -12.16
C ALA A 24 0.57 3.44 -12.69
N SER A 25 -0.02 4.28 -11.83
CA SER A 25 -0.72 5.50 -12.24
C SER A 25 0.23 6.70 -12.36
N ASP A 26 -0.24 7.72 -13.06
CA ASP A 26 0.48 8.99 -13.22
C ASP A 26 0.73 9.70 -11.87
N ASP A 27 -0.07 9.42 -10.85
CA ASP A 27 0.12 9.97 -9.50
C ASP A 27 1.44 9.52 -8.86
N SER A 28 1.99 8.40 -9.34
CA SER A 28 3.27 7.83 -8.87
C SER A 28 4.44 8.14 -9.81
N ALA A 29 4.32 9.10 -10.74
CA ALA A 29 5.32 9.33 -11.79
C ALA A 29 6.76 9.60 -11.29
N TRP A 30 6.91 10.06 -10.05
CA TRP A 30 8.22 10.30 -9.42
C TRP A 30 8.63 9.23 -8.39
N VAL A 31 7.85 8.18 -8.20
CA VAL A 31 8.15 7.11 -7.25
C VAL A 31 8.90 5.99 -7.96
N THR A 32 10.22 5.96 -7.80
CA THR A 32 11.11 4.97 -8.42
C THR A 32 12.17 4.48 -7.43
N GLY A 33 12.68 3.27 -7.62
CA GLY A 33 13.71 2.66 -6.77
C GLY A 33 13.24 2.24 -5.36
N GLU A 34 11.99 2.52 -5.01
CA GLU A 34 11.44 2.30 -3.67
C GLU A 34 10.78 0.92 -3.52
N ARG A 35 10.78 0.43 -2.28
CA ARG A 35 10.08 -0.80 -1.90
C ARG A 35 8.89 -0.47 -1.01
N ILE A 36 7.69 -0.49 -1.59
CA ILE A 36 6.45 -0.23 -0.85
C ILE A 36 5.92 -1.52 -0.24
N THR A 37 5.65 -1.49 1.07
CA THR A 37 5.11 -2.64 1.82
C THR A 37 3.63 -2.41 2.14
N ALA A 38 2.75 -3.21 1.53
CA ALA A 38 1.31 -3.17 1.76
C ALA A 38 0.86 -4.17 2.85
N SER A 39 1.34 -3.98 4.09
CA SER A 39 1.14 -4.93 5.21
C SER A 39 -0.04 -4.63 6.14
N GLY A 40 -0.91 -3.67 5.79
CA GLY A 40 -1.98 -3.21 6.69
C GLY A 40 -1.46 -2.61 8.01
N GLY A 41 -0.22 -2.11 8.02
CA GLY A 41 0.42 -1.53 9.19
C GLY A 41 1.11 -2.54 10.12
N GLN A 42 1.21 -3.81 9.73
CA GLN A 42 2.09 -4.75 10.42
C GLN A 42 3.56 -4.43 10.09
N ARG A 43 4.39 -4.35 11.12
CA ARG A 43 5.84 -4.32 10.96
C ARG A 43 6.32 -5.74 11.26
N ALA A 44 7.01 -6.36 10.29
CA ALA A 44 7.93 -7.44 10.57
C ALA A 44 9.22 -6.84 11.15
#